data_AF-A0A9W7A3E4-F1
#
_entry.id   AF-A0A9W7A3E4-F1
#
_cell.length_a   1.000
_cell.length_b   1.000
_cell.length_c   1.000
_cell.angle_alpha   90.00
_cell.angle_beta   90.00
_cell.angle_gamma   90.00
#
_symmetry.space_group_name_H-M   'P 1'
#
loop_
_entity.id
_entity.type
_entity.pdbx_description
1 polymer ?
#
loop_
_entity_poly.entity_id
_entity_poly.type
_entity_poly.pdbx_seq_one_letter_code
_entity_poly.pdbx_strand_id
1 'polypeptide(L)'
;MPSSPPPVSPGSSNFLPSSASVRICKHMNTDHPTSVLAIARNYCHREAKHASVIDVTYEGFVLSIDGIDEPKTALFPSKQKEVKDVRKMAVEMHESAFNELGLVYRLRHGYYKEKYKSFFKIYDDYKRCGIVVGLGFIGVGFMARRQRIRN
;
A
#
# COMPACT_ATOMS: atom_id res chain seq x y z
N MET A 1 21.79 26.96 28.41
CA MET A 1 20.31 26.90 28.44
C MET A 1 19.84 26.64 27.01
N PRO A 2 19.16 25.53 26.71
CA PRO A 2 18.61 25.33 25.37
C PRO A 2 17.51 26.37 25.16
N SER A 3 17.72 27.27 24.20
CA SER A 3 16.77 28.27 23.77
C SER A 3 15.48 27.57 23.32
N SER A 4 14.36 27.96 23.93
CA SER A 4 13.03 27.56 23.48
C SER A 4 12.88 27.91 21.99
N PRO A 5 12.39 26.97 21.15
CA PRO A 5 12.18 27.26 19.74
C PRO A 5 11.16 28.38 19.56
N PRO A 6 11.34 29.27 18.56
CA PRO A 6 10.44 30.40 18.35
C PRO A 6 9.01 29.93 18.05
N PRO A 7 7.98 30.71 18.46
CA PRO A 7 6.59 30.39 18.17
C PRO A 7 6.36 30.45 16.66
N VAL A 8 6.07 29.30 16.07
CA VAL A 8 5.76 29.18 14.63
C VAL A 8 4.39 29.84 14.40
N SER A 9 4.37 30.92 13.63
CA SER A 9 3.14 31.60 13.20
C SER A 9 2.26 30.63 12.37
N PRO A 10 0.94 30.59 12.55
CA PRO A 10 0.04 29.61 11.94
C PRO A 10 -0.31 29.94 10.47
N GLY A 11 0.69 30.28 9.65
CA GLY A 11 0.51 30.57 8.24
C GLY A 11 1.70 30.06 7.42
N SER A 12 1.41 29.23 6.42
CA SER A 12 2.31 28.80 5.33
C SER A 12 3.53 27.95 5.69
N SER A 13 3.34 26.81 6.34
CA SER A 13 4.20 25.65 6.09
C SER A 13 3.34 24.60 5.40
N ASN A 14 3.74 24.13 4.21
CA ASN A 14 3.09 22.98 3.54
C ASN A 14 3.28 21.67 4.32
N PHE A 15 3.84 21.74 5.52
CA PHE A 15 4.20 20.64 6.38
C PHE A 15 3.06 20.34 7.36
N LEU A 16 2.85 19.07 7.64
CA LEU A 16 1.92 18.67 8.69
C LEU A 16 2.44 19.16 10.06
N PRO A 17 1.57 19.28 11.07
CA PRO A 17 2.01 19.47 12.44
C PRO A 17 3.09 18.46 12.80
N SER A 18 4.21 18.91 13.37
CA SER A 18 5.42 18.09 13.57
C SER A 18 5.13 16.80 14.35
N SER A 19 4.27 16.85 15.35
CA SER A 19 3.85 15.68 16.14
C SER A 19 3.06 14.65 15.32
N ALA A 20 2.25 15.10 14.36
CA ALA A 20 1.51 14.22 13.46
C ALA A 20 2.45 13.60 12.41
N SER A 21 3.33 14.42 11.81
CA SER A 21 4.32 13.95 10.84
C SER A 21 5.21 12.85 11.43
N VAL A 22 5.81 13.08 12.61
CA VAL A 22 6.68 12.10 13.28
C VAL A 22 5.97 10.78 13.55
N ARG A 23 4.71 10.81 13.99
CA ARG A 23 3.90 9.60 14.21
C ARG A 23 3.63 8.85 12.92
N ILE A 24 3.30 9.56 11.84
CA ILE A 24 3.04 8.98 10.53
C ILE A 24 4.33 8.38 9.95
N CYS A 25 5.44 9.12 9.96
CA CYS A 25 6.76 8.63 9.50
C CYS A 25 7.15 7.35 10.23
N LYS A 26 7.05 7.34 11.57
CA LYS A 26 7.37 6.16 12.38
C LYS A 26 6.49 4.97 12.00
N HIS A 27 5.17 5.17 11.90
CA HIS A 27 4.23 4.10 11.53
C HIS A 27 4.50 3.56 10.12
N MET A 28 4.71 4.43 9.14
CA MET A 28 5.02 4.03 7.76
C MET A 28 6.33 3.26 7.66
N ASN A 29 7.37 3.70 8.36
CA ASN A 29 8.68 3.05 8.32
C ASN A 29 8.69 1.71 9.08
N THR A 30 7.92 1.56 10.15
CA THR A 30 7.86 0.32 10.95
C THR A 30 6.89 -0.70 10.36
N ASP A 31 5.65 -0.30 10.06
CA ASP A 31 4.59 -1.24 9.70
C ASP A 31 4.47 -1.44 8.18
N HIS A 32 4.95 -0.47 7.40
CA HIS A 32 4.80 -0.45 5.95
C HIS A 32 6.11 -0.18 5.16
N PRO A 33 7.28 -0.74 5.53
CA PRO A 33 8.54 -0.46 4.85
C PRO A 33 8.53 -0.88 3.37
N THR A 34 7.84 -1.97 3.04
CA THR A 34 7.64 -2.43 1.66
C THR A 34 6.78 -1.49 0.84
N SER A 35 5.81 -0.83 1.47
CA SER A 35 4.97 0.20 0.84
C SER A 35 5.78 1.46 0.54
N VAL A 36 6.59 1.89 1.50
CA VAL A 36 7.48 3.04 1.33
C VAL A 36 8.45 2.80 0.17
N LEU A 37 9.05 1.61 0.09
CA LEU A 37 9.92 1.23 -1.02
C LEU A 37 9.18 1.20 -2.36
N ALA A 38 7.95 0.68 -2.40
CA ALA A 38 7.14 0.66 -3.62
C ALA A 38 6.85 2.09 -4.12
N ILE A 39 6.46 2.98 -3.21
CA ILE A 39 6.23 4.40 -3.52
C ILE A 39 7.52 5.04 -4.03
N ALA A 40 8.64 4.83 -3.34
CA ALA A 40 9.95 5.36 -3.77
C ALA A 40 10.31 4.88 -5.18
N ARG A 41 10.11 3.59 -5.48
CA ARG A 41 10.37 3.03 -6.82
C ARG A 41 9.50 3.62 -7.91
N ASN A 42 8.23 3.82 -7.60
CA ASN A 42 7.28 4.28 -8.60
C ASN A 42 7.40 5.77 -8.89
N TYR A 43 7.51 6.59 -7.84
CA TYR A 43 7.41 8.04 -7.93
C TYR A 43 8.75 8.77 -7.94
N CYS A 44 9.83 8.15 -7.47
CA CYS A 44 11.11 8.84 -7.31
C CYS A 44 12.26 8.16 -8.06
N HIS A 45 12.49 6.87 -7.82
CA HIS A 45 13.65 6.15 -8.35
C HIS A 45 13.42 4.64 -8.46
N ARG A 46 13.20 4.14 -9.68
CA ARG A 46 12.81 2.74 -9.98
C ARG A 46 13.72 1.66 -9.42
N GLU A 47 15.01 1.97 -9.25
CA GLU A 47 16.02 1.02 -8.80
C GLU A 47 16.30 1.10 -7.29
N ALA A 48 15.54 1.91 -6.54
CA ALA A 48 15.72 2.08 -5.10
C ALA A 48 15.76 0.72 -4.38
N LYS A 49 16.75 0.51 -3.52
CA LYS A 49 16.88 -0.73 -2.73
C LYS A 49 16.23 -0.60 -1.36
N HIS A 50 16.38 0.57 -0.75
CA HIS A 50 15.74 0.95 0.50
C HIS A 50 15.23 2.38 0.40
N ALA A 51 14.16 2.67 1.13
CA ALA A 51 13.62 4.01 1.27
C ALA A 51 12.98 4.16 2.65
N SER A 52 13.03 5.37 3.19
CA SER A 52 12.41 5.74 4.45
C SER A 52 11.69 7.09 4.31
N VAL A 53 10.54 7.22 4.97
CA VAL A 53 9.82 8.48 5.06
C VAL A 53 10.48 9.32 6.16
N ILE A 54 10.99 10.50 5.80
CA ILE A 54 11.61 11.43 6.75
C ILE A 54 10.62 12.51 7.21
N ASP A 55 9.72 12.93 6.32
CA ASP A 55 8.72 13.94 6.64
C ASP A 55 7.46 13.78 5.76
N VAL A 56 6.38 14.42 6.18
CA VAL A 56 5.09 14.40 5.49
C VAL A 56 4.54 15.81 5.35
N THR A 57 4.22 16.16 4.11
CA THR A 57 3.63 17.44 3.72
C THR A 57 2.18 17.25 3.30
N TYR A 58 1.43 18.34 3.17
CA TYR A 58 0.10 18.34 2.56
C TYR A 58 0.12 18.02 1.05
N GLU A 59 1.31 18.09 0.45
CA GLU A 59 1.52 17.85 -0.97
C GLU A 59 2.08 16.45 -1.27
N GLY A 60 2.65 15.75 -0.28
CA GLY A 60 3.28 14.45 -0.50
C GLY A 60 4.16 13.95 0.64
N PHE A 61 4.80 12.80 0.40
CA PHE A 61 5.79 12.19 1.29
C PHE A 61 7.20 12.62 0.93
N VAL A 62 7.98 13.04 1.92
CA VAL A 62 9.41 13.29 1.75
C VAL A 62 10.16 12.02 2.09
N LEU A 63 10.88 11.47 1.12
CA LEU A 63 11.56 10.19 1.18
C LEU A 63 13.07 10.38 1.15
N SER A 64 13.77 9.66 2.03
CA SER A 64 15.20 9.39 1.91
C SER A 64 15.38 8.04 1.22
N ILE A 65 16.17 8.01 0.15
CA ILE A 65 16.38 6.83 -0.70
C ILE A 65 17.86 6.49 -0.69
N ASP A 66 18.19 5.23 -0.43
CA ASP A 66 19.58 4.77 -0.41
C ASP A 66 20.24 5.00 -1.78
N GLY A 67 21.37 5.69 -1.78
CA GLY A 67 22.11 6.05 -3.00
C GLY A 67 21.70 7.38 -3.62
N ILE A 68 20.82 8.15 -2.98
CA ILE A 68 20.47 9.52 -3.37
C ILE A 68 20.67 10.44 -2.17
N ASP A 69 21.58 11.41 -2.30
CA ASP A 69 21.90 12.33 -1.20
C ASP A 69 20.79 13.36 -0.92
N GLU A 70 19.98 13.67 -1.93
CA GLU A 70 18.86 14.60 -1.81
C GLU A 70 17.53 13.89 -1.51
N PRO A 71 16.76 14.34 -0.51
CA PRO A 71 15.44 13.79 -0.26
C PRO A 71 14.51 14.06 -1.45
N LYS A 72 13.71 13.06 -1.82
CA LYS A 72 12.75 13.16 -2.92
C LYS A 72 11.33 13.18 -2.39
N THR A 73 10.52 14.06 -2.97
CA THR A 73 9.11 14.19 -2.58
C THR A 73 8.23 13.40 -3.54
N ALA A 74 7.51 12.40 -3.02
CA ALA A 74 6.47 11.69 -3.74
C ALA A 74 5.15 12.45 -3.57
N LEU A 75 4.71 13.12 -4.64
CA LEU A 75 3.54 14.01 -4.62
C LEU A 75 2.24 13.22 -4.55
N PHE A 76 1.30 13.72 -3.75
CA PHE A 76 -0.07 13.26 -3.72
C PHE A 76 -0.81 13.65 -5.01
N PRO A 77 -1.77 12.83 -5.47
CA PRO A 77 -2.59 13.17 -6.64
C PRO A 77 -3.40 14.46 -6.46
N SER A 78 -3.76 14.77 -5.21
CA SER A 78 -4.47 15.99 -4.85
C SER A 78 -3.87 16.62 -3.59
N LYS A 79 -3.81 17.95 -3.55
CA LYS A 79 -3.35 18.70 -2.37
C LYS A 79 -4.33 18.54 -1.23
N GLN A 80 -3.83 18.13 -0.07
CA GLN A 80 -4.67 17.91 1.10
C GLN A 80 -4.75 19.16 1.97
N LYS A 81 -5.90 19.37 2.61
CA LYS A 81 -6.09 20.46 3.58
C LYS A 81 -6.06 19.94 5.02
N GLU A 82 -6.35 18.66 5.22
CA GLU A 82 -6.44 18.04 6.54
C GLU A 82 -5.49 16.85 6.71
N VAL A 83 -5.01 16.67 7.94
CA VAL A 83 -4.13 15.54 8.32
C VAL A 83 -4.82 14.18 8.14
N LYS A 84 -6.15 14.13 8.30
CA LYS A 84 -6.93 12.89 8.21
C LYS A 84 -6.91 12.28 6.81
N ASP A 85 -6.83 13.12 5.78
CA ASP A 85 -6.88 12.68 4.39
C ASP A 85 -5.53 12.15 3.89
N VAL A 86 -4.43 12.53 4.55
CA VAL A 86 -3.08 12.00 4.28
C VAL A 86 -3.06 10.48 4.34
N ARG A 87 -3.77 9.89 5.30
CA ARG A 87 -3.85 8.42 5.43
C ARG A 87 -4.53 7.79 4.20
N LYS A 88 -5.61 8.38 3.70
CA LYS A 88 -6.31 7.87 2.52
C LYS A 88 -5.43 7.96 1.28
N MET A 89 -4.74 9.09 1.12
CA MET A 89 -3.80 9.29 0.02
C MET A 89 -2.62 8.31 0.10
N ALA A 90 -2.11 8.00 1.29
CA ALA A 90 -1.06 7.00 1.46
C ALA A 90 -1.49 5.61 0.97
N VAL A 91 -2.74 5.22 1.25
CA VAL A 91 -3.31 3.95 0.77
C VAL A 91 -3.48 3.97 -0.74
N GLU A 92 -4.00 5.05 -1.30
CA GLU A 92 -4.18 5.20 -2.75
C GLU A 92 -2.85 5.17 -3.50
N MET A 93 -1.83 5.90 -3.03
CA MET A 93 -0.48 5.87 -3.60
C MET A 93 0.16 4.48 -3.49
N HIS A 94 -0.07 3.78 -2.38
CA HIS A 94 0.40 2.42 -2.21
C HIS A 94 -0.25 1.47 -3.22
N GLU A 95 -1.57 1.51 -3.38
CA GLU A 95 -2.29 0.67 -4.34
C GLU A 95 -1.86 0.97 -5.79
N SER A 96 -1.76 2.26 -6.12
CA SER A 96 -1.22 2.76 -7.39
C SER A 96 0.18 2.20 -7.67
N ALA A 97 1.13 2.39 -6.75
CA ALA A 97 2.51 1.92 -6.91
C ALA A 97 2.60 0.39 -7.05
N PHE A 98 1.79 -0.36 -6.31
CA PHE A 98 1.77 -1.83 -6.42
C PHE A 98 1.13 -2.33 -7.70
N ASN A 99 0.14 -1.62 -8.25
CA ASN A 99 -0.43 -1.93 -9.55
C ASN A 99 0.58 -1.67 -10.69
N GLU A 100 1.33 -0.56 -10.62
CA GLU A 100 2.34 -0.21 -11.62
C GLU A 100 3.59 -1.11 -11.57
N LEU A 101 4.03 -1.53 -10.38
CA LEU A 101 5.15 -2.47 -10.22
C LEU A 101 4.82 -3.93 -10.61
N GLY A 102 3.53 -4.23 -10.82
CA GLY A 102 3.07 -5.49 -11.42
C GLY A 102 2.91 -6.68 -10.47
N LEU A 103 2.25 -7.73 -10.99
CA LEU A 103 1.85 -8.95 -10.25
C LEU A 103 3.01 -9.70 -9.59
N VAL A 104 4.20 -9.70 -10.22
CA VAL A 104 5.40 -10.37 -9.68
C VAL A 104 5.87 -9.69 -8.38
N TYR A 105 5.80 -8.36 -8.31
CA TYR A 105 6.16 -7.61 -7.11
C TYR A 105 5.17 -7.89 -5.97
N ARG A 106 3.87 -7.96 -6.28
CA ARG A 106 2.77 -8.29 -5.35
C ARG A 106 2.93 -9.67 -4.71
N LEU A 107 3.33 -10.66 -5.50
CA LEU A 107 3.56 -12.03 -5.02
C LEU A 107 4.82 -12.13 -4.16
N ARG A 108 5.92 -11.48 -4.57
CA ARG A 108 7.20 -11.55 -3.86
C ARG A 108 7.19 -10.84 -2.50
N HIS A 109 6.38 -9.78 -2.36
CA HIS A 109 6.30 -8.98 -1.13
C HIS A 109 5.09 -9.29 -0.24
N GLY A 110 4.37 -10.39 -0.50
CA GLY A 110 3.38 -10.91 0.44
C GLY A 110 2.10 -10.09 0.55
N TYR A 111 1.73 -9.29 -0.46
CA TYR A 111 0.51 -8.47 -0.47
C TYR A 111 -0.78 -9.26 -0.18
N TYR A 112 -0.75 -10.57 -0.44
CA TYR A 112 -1.88 -11.48 -0.21
C TYR A 112 -1.87 -12.17 1.16
N LYS A 113 -0.79 -12.11 1.94
CA LYS A 113 -0.67 -12.93 3.15
C LYS A 113 -1.67 -12.55 4.26
N GLU A 114 -2.12 -11.30 4.30
CA GLU A 114 -3.14 -10.85 5.26
C GLU A 114 -4.58 -11.06 4.78
N LYS A 115 -4.88 -10.86 3.48
CA LYS A 115 -6.23 -11.13 2.94
C LYS A 115 -6.59 -12.62 2.97
N TYR A 116 -5.62 -13.53 2.77
CA TYR A 116 -5.89 -14.98 2.80
C TYR A 116 -5.96 -15.57 4.21
N LYS A 117 -5.49 -14.88 5.27
CA LYS A 117 -5.67 -15.33 6.66
C LYS A 117 -7.15 -15.34 7.06
N SER A 118 -7.95 -14.41 6.54
CA SER A 118 -9.41 -14.43 6.73
C SER A 118 -10.06 -15.58 5.95
N PHE A 119 -9.66 -15.83 4.71
CA PHE A 119 -10.18 -16.95 3.91
C PHE A 119 -9.83 -18.32 4.48
N PHE A 120 -8.60 -18.54 4.95
CA PHE A 120 -8.21 -19.80 5.59
C PHE A 120 -8.87 -20.00 6.95
N LYS A 121 -9.13 -18.93 7.72
CA LYS A 121 -9.86 -19.03 8.99
C LYS A 121 -11.32 -19.41 8.77
N ILE A 122 -11.96 -18.88 7.72
CA ILE A 122 -13.27 -19.35 7.26
C ILE A 122 -13.17 -20.83 6.86
N TYR A 123 -12.16 -21.24 6.09
CA TYR A 123 -12.01 -22.63 5.67
C TYR A 123 -11.79 -23.62 6.83
N ASP A 124 -11.02 -23.24 7.86
CA ASP A 124 -10.81 -24.06 9.07
C ASP A 124 -12.04 -24.12 9.97
N ASP A 125 -12.81 -23.02 10.11
CA ASP A 125 -14.11 -23.03 10.79
C ASP A 125 -15.13 -23.90 10.02
N TYR A 126 -15.14 -23.85 8.69
CA TYR A 126 -15.98 -24.70 7.85
C TYR A 126 -15.66 -26.20 8.01
N LYS A 127 -14.38 -26.55 8.20
CA LYS A 127 -13.94 -27.94 8.43
C LYS A 127 -14.30 -28.43 9.84
N ARG A 128 -14.34 -27.54 10.83
CA ARG A 128 -14.80 -27.85 12.21
C ARG A 128 -16.32 -27.94 12.34
N CYS A 129 -17.08 -27.21 11.50
CA CYS A 129 -18.54 -27.22 11.52
C CYS A 129 -19.21 -28.35 10.71
N GLY A 130 -18.45 -29.23 10.04
CA GLY A 130 -19.03 -30.43 9.41
C GLY A 130 -20.04 -30.14 8.29
N ILE A 131 -20.01 -28.96 7.68
CA ILE A 131 -20.90 -28.63 6.56
C ILE A 131 -20.21 -29.05 5.26
N VAL A 132 -20.44 -30.31 4.88
CA VAL A 132 -20.17 -30.80 3.52
C VAL A 132 -21.30 -30.27 2.62
N VAL A 133 -21.10 -29.12 1.98
CA VAL A 133 -21.94 -28.75 0.82
C VAL A 133 -21.40 -29.50 -0.39
N GLY A 134 -21.91 -30.72 -0.57
CA GLY A 134 -21.83 -31.43 -1.83
C GLY A 134 -22.83 -30.85 -2.82
N LEU A 135 -22.32 -30.14 -3.83
CA LEU A 135 -22.97 -29.82 -5.10
C LEU A 135 -21.81 -29.71 -6.13
N GLY A 136 -21.51 -30.66 -7.03
CA GLY A 136 -22.44 -31.53 -7.75
C GLY A 136 -23.30 -30.65 -8.66
N PHE A 137 -23.17 -30.80 -9.98
CA PHE A 137 -23.86 -30.06 -11.07
C PHE A 137 -23.08 -28.82 -11.61
N ILE A 138 -22.77 -28.58 -12.90
CA ILE A 138 -23.11 -29.12 -14.24
C ILE A 138 -22.02 -28.54 -15.20
N GLY A 139 -21.39 -29.25 -16.13
CA GLY A 139 -21.99 -30.22 -17.04
C GLY A 139 -22.52 -29.60 -18.35
N VAL A 140 -22.10 -28.38 -18.74
CA VAL A 140 -22.51 -27.78 -20.05
C VAL A 140 -21.44 -27.94 -21.13
N GLY A 141 -20.16 -28.07 -20.77
CA GLY A 141 -19.07 -28.15 -21.76
C GLY A 141 -18.93 -29.50 -22.47
N PHE A 142 -19.41 -30.60 -21.89
CA PHE A 142 -19.10 -31.95 -22.40
C PHE A 142 -20.18 -32.54 -23.34
N MET A 143 -21.38 -31.95 -23.39
CA MET A 143 -22.46 -32.46 -24.26
C MET A 143 -22.55 -31.76 -25.63
N ALA A 144 -21.86 -30.64 -25.84
CA ALA A 144 -21.78 -29.96 -27.14
C ALA A 144 -20.80 -30.62 -28.14
N ARG A 145 -19.95 -31.56 -27.69
CA ARG A 145 -18.94 -32.22 -28.56
C ARG A 145 -19.43 -33.50 -29.24
N ARG A 146 -20.65 -33.97 -28.98
CA ARG A 146 -21.15 -35.24 -29.54
C ARG A 146 -22.07 -35.09 -30.77
N GLN A 147 -22.51 -33.89 -31.15
CA GLN A 147 -23.38 -33.69 -32.32
C GLN A 147 -22.66 -33.26 -33.61
N ARG A 148 -21.33 -33.17 -33.63
CA ARG A 148 -20.57 -32.77 -34.83
C ARG A 148 -19.93 -33.93 -35.62
N ILE A 149 -20.25 -35.18 -35.29
CA ILE A 149 -19.68 -36.39 -35.94
C ILE A 149 -20.78 -37.28 -36.58
N ARG A 150 -21.97 -36.73 -36.83
CA ARG A 150 -22.95 -37.32 -37.77
C ARG A 150 -23.39 -36.25 -38.75
N ASN A 151 -22.47 -35.87 -39.63
CA ASN A 151 -22.72 -35.45 -41.01
C ASN A 151 -21.50 -35.88 -41.82
#